data_AF-A0A1V6H713-F1
#
_entry.id   AF-A0A1V6H713-F1
#
_cell.length_a   1.000
_cell.length_b   1.000
_cell.length_c   1.000
_cell.angle_alpha   90.00
_cell.angle_beta   90.00
_cell.angle_gamma   90.00
#
_symmetry.space_group_name_H-M   'P 1'
#
loop_
_entity.id
_entity.type
_entity.pdbx_description
1 polymer ?
#
loop_
_entity_poly.entity_id
_entity_poly.type
_entity_poly.pdbx_seq_one_letter_code
_entity_poly.pdbx_strand_id
1 'polypeptide(L)' 'MPLSGRWFVETMDGARVEMGPGDLSFGGDQNTRPDAHGRRGHRSGTVGSEPAVLMLVQMERGRPE' A
#
# COMPACT_ATOMS: atom_id res chain seq x y z
N MET A 1 -5.88 5.06 2.45
CA MET A 1 -5.76 6.52 2.22
C MET A 1 -5.29 7.16 3.52
N PRO A 2 -4.21 7.96 3.52
CA PRO A 2 -3.83 8.74 4.69
C PRO A 2 -4.86 9.84 4.98
N LEU A 3 -5.24 9.96 6.25
CA LEU A 3 -6.06 11.06 6.80
C LEU A 3 -5.16 12.14 7.41
N SER A 4 -3.99 11.74 7.93
CA SER A 4 -2.92 12.62 8.41
C SER A 4 -1.57 11.90 8.28
N GLY A 5 -0.47 12.66 8.39
CA GLY A 5 0.88 12.14 8.20
C GLY A 5 1.17 11.68 6.76
N ARG A 6 2.23 10.89 6.58
CA ARG A 6 2.62 10.35 5.27
C ARG A 6 2.87 8.84 5.37
N TRP A 7 2.46 8.13 4.33
CA TRP A 7 2.54 6.67 4.25
C TRP A 7 3.25 6.23 2.98
N PHE A 8 4.00 5.14 3.05
CA PHE A 8 4.58 4.52 1.86
C PHE A 8 4.03 3.12 1.62
N VAL A 9 4.04 2.73 0.36
CA VAL A 9 3.89 1.34 -0.08
C VAL A 9 5.08 1.03 -1.00
N GLU A 10 5.74 -0.08 -0.73
CA GLU A 10 6.88 -0.59 -1.49
C GLU A 10 6.62 -2.05 -1.88
N THR A 11 6.46 -2.28 -3.17
CA THR A 11 6.20 -3.61 -3.72
C THR A 11 7.47 -4.47 -3.69
N MET A 12 7.30 -5.79 -3.70
CA MET A 12 8.44 -6.73 -3.65
C MET A 12 9.36 -6.68 -4.88
N ASP A 13 8.90 -6.09 -5.98
CA ASP A 13 9.71 -5.78 -7.17
C ASP A 13 10.38 -4.40 -7.13
N GLY A 14 10.32 -3.72 -5.98
CA GLY A 14 11.11 -2.53 -5.68
C GLY A 14 10.45 -1.20 -6.05
N ALA A 15 9.21 -1.19 -6.56
CA ALA A 15 8.50 0.06 -6.80
C ALA A 15 7.99 0.66 -5.48
N ARG A 16 8.29 1.94 -5.24
CA ARG A 16 7.89 2.65 -4.03
C ARG A 16 7.08 3.89 -4.38
N VAL A 17 6.00 4.11 -3.63
CA VAL A 17 5.20 5.33 -3.67
C VAL A 17 5.02 5.87 -2.26
N GLU A 18 5.01 7.20 -2.13
CA GLU A 18 4.70 7.90 -0.89
C GLU A 18 3.44 8.73 -1.09
N MET A 19 2.58 8.74 -0.08
CA MET A 19 1.23 9.28 -0.13
C MET A 19 0.99 10.17 1.06
N GLY A 20 0.50 11.38 0.82
CA GLY A 20 0.05 12.33 1.83
C GLY A 20 -1.46 12.21 2.11
N PRO A 21 -1.99 13.10 2.95
CA PRO A 21 -3.41 13.15 3.25
C PRO A 21 -4.25 13.35 1.99
N GLY A 22 -5.25 12.49 1.79
CA GLY A 22 -6.14 12.52 0.61
C GLY A 22 -5.69 11.68 -0.59
N ASP A 23 -4.43 11.24 -0.63
CA ASP A 23 -3.95 10.37 -1.71
C ASP A 23 -4.55 8.96 -1.59
N LEU A 24 -5.14 8.49 -2.69
CA LEU A 24 -5.76 7.17 -2.77
C LEU A 24 -4.77 6.11 -3.27
N SER A 25 -4.79 4.94 -2.62
CA SER A 25 -4.14 3.73 -3.11
C SER A 25 -5.15 2.60 -3.12
N PHE A 26 -5.20 1.88 -4.24
CA PHE A 26 -6.15 0.81 -4.49
C PHE A 26 -5.45 -0.41 -5.09
N GLY A 27 -4.83 -1.24 -4.22
CA GLY A 27 -4.37 -2.58 -4.57
C GLY A 27 -3.46 -2.70 -5.80
N GLY A 28 -2.69 -1.66 -6.15
CA GLY A 28 -1.81 -1.68 -7.34
C GLY A 28 -0.71 -2.74 -7.28
N ASP A 29 -0.52 -3.36 -6.11
CA ASP A 29 0.49 -4.35 -5.81
C ASP A 29 0.05 -5.80 -6.07
N GLN A 30 -1.22 -6.05 -6.41
CA GLN A 30 -1.80 -7.40 -6.54
C GLN A 30 -1.13 -8.28 -7.62
N ASN A 31 -0.41 -7.68 -8.58
CA ASN A 31 0.28 -8.38 -9.67
C ASN A 31 1.81 -8.21 -9.62
N THR A 32 2.35 -7.81 -8.47
CA THR A 32 3.79 -7.60 -8.30
C THR A 32 4.58 -8.88 -8.48
N ARG A 33 5.79 -8.73 -9.02
CA ARG A 33 6.69 -9.87 -9.15
C ARG A 33 7.25 -10.24 -7.77
N PRO A 34 7.52 -11.52 -7.52
CA PRO A 34 8.19 -11.92 -6.30
C PRO A 34 9.58 -11.28 -6.19
N ASP A 35 10.04 -11.04 -4.96
CA ASP A 35 11.44 -10.66 -4.73
C ASP A 35 12.40 -11.85 -4.92
N ALA A 36 13.70 -11.62 -4.71
CA ALA A 36 14.74 -12.64 -4.78
C ALA A 36 14.56 -13.81 -3.79
N HIS A 37 13.69 -13.67 -2.80
CA HIS A 37 13.35 -14.69 -1.81
C HIS A 37 11.96 -15.33 -2.07
N GLY A 38 11.29 -14.97 -3.17
CA GLY A 38 9.99 -15.49 -3.56
C GLY A 38 8.80 -14.85 -2.84
N ARG A 39 8.98 -13.77 -2.08
CA ARG A 39 7.90 -13.06 -1.37
C ARG A 39 7.09 -12.19 -2.33
N ARG A 40 5.77 -12.11 -2.13
CA ARG A 40 4.83 -11.31 -2.95
C ARG A 40 4.12 -10.26 -2.11
N GLY A 41 3.58 -9.23 -2.78
CA GLY A 41 2.83 -8.14 -2.13
C GLY A 41 3.70 -6.91 -1.92
N HIS A 42 3.56 -6.28 -0.75
CA HIS A 42 4.26 -5.05 -0.43
C HIS A 42 4.64 -4.94 1.05
N ARG A 43 5.58 -4.04 1.32
CA ARG A 43 5.86 -3.48 2.65
C ARG A 43 5.28 -2.08 2.69
N SER A 44 4.90 -1.64 3.86
CA SER A 44 4.34 -0.30 4.03
C SER A 44 4.69 0.25 5.40
N GLY A 45 4.60 1.56 5.55
CA GLY A 45 4.96 2.21 6.79
C GLY A 45 4.82 3.73 6.75
N THR A 46 4.99 4.32 7.94
CA THR A 46 5.01 5.77 8.12
C THR A 46 6.28 6.36 7.54
N VAL A 47 6.16 7.55 6.93
CA VAL A 47 7.30 8.36 6.48
C VAL A 47 7.46 9.57 7.40
N GLY A 48 8.68 9.79 7.89
CA GLY A 48 9.00 10.89 8.80
C GLY A 48 8.75 10.55 10.27
N SER A 49 8.73 11.59 11.12
CA SER A 49 8.60 11.48 12.57
C SER A 49 7.15 11.60 13.08
N GLU A 50 6.22 12.02 12.23
CA GLU A 50 4.82 12.22 12.60
C GLU A 50 3.99 10.95 12.37
N PRO A 51 3.04 10.61 13.26
CA PRO A 51 2.13 9.48 13.04
C PRO A 51 1.32 9.63 11.74
N ALA A 52 1.14 8.52 11.03
CA ALA A 52 0.18 8.44 9.93
C ALA A 52 -1.13 7.80 10.42
N VAL A 53 -2.26 8.49 10.21
CA VAL A 53 -3.60 7.93 10.46
C VAL A 53 -4.18 7.51 9.12
N LEU A 54 -4.63 6.26 8.99
CA LEU A 54 -5.07 5.70 7.72
C LEU A 54 -6.55 5.32 7.78
N MET A 55 -7.28 5.65 6.70
CA MET A 55 -8.54 4.99 6.37
C MET A 55 -8.23 3.77 5.48
N LEU A 56 -8.67 2.60 5.94
CA LEU A 56 -8.63 1.35 5.19
C LEU A 56 -10.06 0.92 4.86
N VAL A 57 -10.29 0.60 3.60
CA VAL A 57 -11.55 0.00 3.13
C VAL A 57 -11.16 -1.33 2.49
N GLN A 58 -11.73 -2.42 3.01
CA GLN A 58 -11.58 -3.74 2.43
C GLN A 58 -12.87 -4.11 1.70
N MET A 59 -12.72 -4.49 0.43
CA MET A 59 -13.82 -4.95 -0.40
C MET A 59 -13.89 -6.48 -0.31
N GLU A 60 -15.09 -7.04 -0.21
CA GLU A 60 -15.29 -8.47 -0.43
C GLU A 60 -15.04 -8.82 -1.89
N ARG A 61 -14.56 -10.04 -2.16
CA ARG A 61 -14.54 -10.55 -3.54
C ARG A 61 -15.99 -10.69 -4.01
N GLY A 62 -16.34 -9.96 -5.06
CA GLY A 62 -17.63 -10.13 -5.74
C GLY A 62 -17.83 -11.60 -6.11
N ARG A 63 -19.07 -12.08 -5.96
CA ARG A 63 -19.46 -13.41 -6.41
C ARG A 63 -19.20 -13.50 -7.93
N PRO A 64 -18.56 -14.57 -8.45
CA PRO A 64 -18.42 -14.73 -9.89
C PRO A 64 -19.82 -14.82 -10.51
N GLU A 65 -20.05 -14.04 -11.58
CA GLU A 65 -21.18 -14.22 -12.50
C GLU A 65 -21.05 -15.53 -13.28
#